data_AF-A0A061FU55-F1
#
_entry.id   AF-A0A061FU55-F1
#
_cell.length_a   1.000
_cell.length_b   1.000
_cell.length_c   1.000
_cell.angle_alpha   90.00
_cell.angle_beta   90.00
_cell.angle_gamma   90.00
#
_symmetry.space_group_name_H-M   'P 1'
#
loop_
_entity.id
_entity.type
_entity.pdbx_description
1 polymer ?
#
loop_
_entity_poly.entity_id
_entity_poly.type
_entity_poly.pdbx_seq_one_letter_code
_entity_poly.pdbx_strand_id
1 'polypeptide(L)'
;MEIQHFSHNHPLVYNEEPSHESNKKAHCYGCGEVVSGTSFSCADCGFYLDKKCAETPSEMKHPFHRNHSLKLLASKPYGEGMSICDFCSKKL
;
A
#
# COMPACT_ATOMS: atom_id res chain seq x y z
N MET A 1 -9.83 -0.30 15.49
CA MET A 1 -8.47 -0.89 15.61
C MET A 1 -7.51 0.02 14.87
N GLU A 2 -6.26 0.16 15.33
CA GLU A 2 -5.25 0.99 14.67
C GLU A 2 -3.96 0.21 14.43
N ILE A 3 -3.22 0.58 13.39
CA ILE A 3 -1.92 -0.03 13.06
C ILE A 3 -0.89 1.06 12.72
N GLN A 4 0.37 0.78 13.04
CA GLN A 4 1.50 1.49 12.43
C GLN A 4 1.92 0.71 11.18
N HIS A 5 1.85 1.35 10.01
CA HIS A 5 2.24 0.73 8.75
C HIS A 5 3.61 1.24 8.29
N PHE A 6 4.47 0.38 7.74
CA PHE A 6 5.84 0.78 7.33
C PHE A 6 5.85 1.85 6.23
N SER A 7 4.76 1.99 5.48
CA SER A 7 4.63 2.96 4.39
C SER A 7 4.15 4.33 4.84
N HIS A 8 3.76 4.48 6.10
CA HIS A 8 3.16 5.71 6.59
C HIS A 8 3.48 6.00 8.05
N ASN A 9 3.79 7.26 8.37
CA ASN A 9 4.27 7.64 9.70
C ASN A 9 3.14 7.81 10.74
N HIS A 10 1.92 8.12 10.32
CA HIS A 10 0.78 8.23 11.23
C HIS A 10 0.07 6.87 11.44
N PRO A 11 -0.59 6.67 12.59
CA PRO A 11 -1.45 5.52 12.79
C PRO A 11 -2.56 5.45 11.75
N LEU A 12 -2.85 4.26 11.26
CA LEU A 12 -3.97 4.02 10.36
C LEU A 12 -5.13 3.36 11.12
N VAL A 13 -6.31 3.96 11.02
CA VAL A 13 -7.55 3.48 11.65
C VAL A 13 -8.26 2.51 10.72
N TYR A 14 -8.67 1.36 11.26
CA TYR A 14 -9.47 0.36 10.56
C TYR A 14 -10.92 0.84 10.38
N ASN A 15 -11.43 0.70 9.16
CA ASN A 15 -12.79 1.03 8.76
C ASN A 15 -13.48 -0.24 8.22
N GLU A 16 -14.61 -0.62 8.80
CA GLU A 16 -15.39 -1.80 8.39
C GLU A 16 -16.15 -1.59 7.08
N GLU A 17 -16.58 -0.35 6.81
CA GLU A 17 -17.28 0.04 5.60
C GLU A 17 -16.51 1.17 4.91
N PRO A 18 -16.57 1.29 3.57
CA PRO A 18 -16.09 2.49 2.90
C PRO A 18 -16.86 3.67 3.47
N SER A 19 -16.15 4.74 3.87
CA SER A 19 -16.76 5.93 4.47
C SER A 19 -17.97 6.36 3.63
N HIS A 20 -19.17 6.14 4.16
CA HIS A 20 -20.45 6.50 3.55
C HIS A 20 -20.61 8.03 3.39
N GLU A 21 -19.63 8.78 3.90
CA GLU A 21 -19.54 10.22 3.80
C GLU A 21 -18.67 10.62 2.60
N SER A 22 -19.36 11.16 1.60
CA SER A 22 -18.85 11.72 0.34
C SER A 22 -18.71 10.72 -0.81
N ASN A 23 -19.26 11.14 -1.94
CA ASN A 23 -19.24 10.50 -3.25
C ASN A 23 -17.82 10.31 -3.86
N LYS A 24 -16.75 10.36 -3.04
CA LYS A 24 -15.35 10.28 -3.45
C LYS A 24 -14.82 8.87 -3.17
N LYS A 25 -14.65 8.11 -4.24
CA LYS A 25 -13.91 6.84 -4.21
C LYS A 25 -12.45 7.10 -3.84
N ALA A 26 -12.03 6.72 -2.63
CA ALA A 26 -10.64 6.75 -2.22
C ALA A 26 -9.84 5.67 -2.98
N HIS A 27 -8.60 5.97 -3.34
CA HIS A 27 -7.69 5.02 -3.96
C HIS A 27 -6.67 4.55 -2.93
N CYS A 28 -6.34 3.27 -2.96
CA CYS A 28 -5.31 2.69 -2.12
C CYS A 28 -3.94 3.18 -2.57
N TYR A 29 -3.14 3.72 -1.65
CA TYR A 29 -1.77 4.17 -1.95
C TYR A 29 -0.80 3.02 -2.24
N GLY A 30 -1.15 1.79 -1.85
CA GLY A 30 -0.33 0.61 -2.08
C GLY A 30 -0.50 0.02 -3.48
N CYS A 31 -1.74 -0.20 -3.92
CA CYS A 31 -2.04 -0.86 -5.20
C CYS A 31 -2.57 0.08 -6.29
N GLY A 32 -2.97 1.32 -5.93
CA GLY A 32 -3.56 2.29 -6.86
C GLY A 32 -5.04 2.06 -7.17
N GLU A 33 -5.61 0.93 -6.77
CA GLU A 33 -7.01 0.58 -7.02
C GLU A 33 -7.97 1.36 -6.09
N VAL A 34 -9.22 1.48 -6.52
CA VAL A 34 -10.28 2.02 -5.66
C VAL A 34 -10.47 1.12 -4.45
N VAL A 35 -10.46 1.72 -3.26
CA VAL A 35 -10.76 1.02 -2.01
C VAL A 35 -12.22 0.58 -2.03
N SER A 36 -12.46 -0.72 -2.03
CA SER A 36 -13.79 -1.33 -1.94
C SER A 36 -13.89 -2.21 -0.69
N GLY A 37 -14.74 -1.82 0.27
CA GLY A 37 -14.93 -2.55 1.53
C GLY A 37 -14.01 -2.09 2.65
N THR A 38 -13.49 -3.05 3.43
CA THR A 38 -12.69 -2.77 4.63
C THR A 38 -11.35 -2.11 4.28
N SER A 39 -10.98 -1.10 5.04
CA SER A 39 -9.79 -0.30 4.76
C SER A 39 -9.12 0.26 6.00
N PHE A 40 -7.93 0.81 5.81
CA PHE A 40 -7.18 1.54 6.81
C PHE A 40 -6.96 2.97 6.31
N SER A 41 -7.28 3.96 7.13
CA SER A 41 -7.15 5.37 6.76
C SER A 41 -6.41 6.17 7.82
N CYS A 42 -5.67 7.18 7.37
CA CYS A 42 -5.05 8.18 8.24
C CYS A 42 -5.99 9.38 8.37
N ALA A 43 -6.37 9.71 9.62
CA ALA A 43 -7.22 10.86 9.90
C ALA A 43 -6.49 12.21 9.65
N ASP A 44 -5.16 12.23 9.79
CA ASP A 44 -4.37 13.46 9.69
C ASP A 44 -4.09 13.92 8.26
N CYS A 45 -4.00 12.99 7.30
CA CYS A 45 -3.53 13.32 5.94
C CYS A 45 -4.28 12.62 4.79
N GLY A 46 -5.35 11.87 5.07
CA GLY A 46 -6.14 11.21 4.02
C GLY A 46 -5.35 10.14 3.24
N PHE A 47 -4.42 9.47 3.90
CA PHE A 47 -3.76 8.28 3.37
C PHE A 47 -4.70 7.08 3.52
N TYR A 48 -4.81 6.24 2.48
CA TYR A 48 -5.71 5.09 2.47
C TYR A 48 -4.99 3.83 1.99
N LEU A 49 -5.25 2.71 2.66
CA LEU A 49 -4.90 1.37 2.21
C LEU A 49 -6.12 0.48 2.25
N ASP A 50 -6.31 -0.35 1.23
CA ASP A 50 -7.20 -1.49 1.37
C ASP A 50 -6.62 -2.47 2.41
N LYS A 51 -7.50 -3.29 3.01
CA LYS A 51 -7.08 -4.25 4.05
C LYS A 51 -5.93 -5.15 3.60
N LYS A 52 -5.94 -5.61 2.33
CA LYS A 52 -4.90 -6.49 1.79
C LYS A 52 -3.54 -5.79 1.77
N CYS A 53 -3.47 -4.53 1.35
CA CYS A 53 -2.25 -3.74 1.31
C CYS A 53 -1.76 -3.37 2.72
N ALA A 54 -2.67 -3.14 3.65
CA ALA A 54 -2.34 -2.90 5.05
C ALA A 54 -1.74 -4.14 5.74
N GLU A 55 -2.26 -5.34 5.42
CA GLU A 55 -1.81 -6.61 5.99
C GLU A 55 -0.66 -7.28 5.19
N THR A 56 -0.28 -6.71 4.04
CA THR A 56 0.80 -7.25 3.21
C THR A 56 2.13 -7.14 3.96
N PRO A 57 2.89 -8.25 4.07
CA PRO A 57 4.18 -8.23 4.76
C PRO A 57 5.17 -7.32 4.03
N SER A 58 5.98 -6.59 4.80
CA SER A 58 7.05 -5.74 4.26
C SER A 58 8.23 -6.54 3.69
N GLU A 59 8.33 -7.84 3.98
CA GLU A 59 9.36 -8.73 3.45
C GLU A 59 8.78 -10.04 2.93
N MET A 60 9.32 -10.53 1.80
CA MET A 60 8.89 -11.78 1.18
C MET A 60 10.09 -12.59 0.69
N LYS A 61 10.10 -13.91 0.96
CA LYS A 61 11.04 -14.86 0.34
C LYS A 61 10.48 -15.32 -1.00
N HIS A 62 11.24 -15.12 -2.08
CA HIS A 62 10.80 -15.46 -3.44
C HIS A 62 11.61 -16.64 -4.00
N PRO A 63 11.00 -17.63 -4.68
CA PRO A 63 11.72 -18.81 -5.21
C PRO A 63 12.84 -18.50 -6.21
N PHE A 64 12.77 -17.33 -6.88
CA PHE A 64 13.80 -16.82 -7.79
C PHE A 64 14.88 -15.98 -7.08
N HIS A 65 14.62 -15.52 -5.86
CA HIS A 65 15.57 -14.80 -5.00
C HIS A 65 15.90 -15.64 -3.77
N ARG A 66 16.48 -16.83 -3.97
CA ARG A 66 16.69 -17.80 -2.89
C ARG A 66 17.65 -17.34 -1.78
N ASN A 67 18.55 -16.41 -2.12
CA ASN A 67 19.62 -15.97 -1.23
C ASN A 67 19.28 -14.68 -0.46
N HIS A 68 18.14 -14.04 -0.74
CA HIS A 68 17.74 -12.81 -0.06
C HIS A 68 16.23 -12.61 -0.09
N SER A 69 15.69 -11.94 0.94
CA SER A 69 14.29 -11.52 0.95
C SER A 69 14.10 -10.28 0.08
N LEU A 70 12.97 -10.19 -0.61
CA LEU A 70 12.50 -8.95 -1.22
C LEU A 70 11.89 -8.08 -0.14
N LYS A 71 12.21 -6.78 -0.14
CA LYS A 71 11.63 -5.80 0.76
C LYS A 71 10.70 -4.88 0.00
N LEU A 72 9.49 -4.70 0.51
CA LEU A 72 8.55 -3.72 0.00
C LEU A 72 8.92 -2.34 0.56
N LEU A 73 9.13 -1.38 -0.33
CA LEU A 73 9.51 -0.02 0.03
C LEU A 73 8.30 0.91 -0.02
N ALA A 74 8.24 1.86 0.92
CA ALA A 74 7.18 2.87 0.99
C ALA A 74 7.21 3.85 -0.20
N SER A 75 8.39 4.08 -0.74
CA SER A 75 8.66 5.02 -1.83
C SER A 75 9.55 4.37 -2.88
N LYS A 76 9.50 4.91 -4.09
CA LYS A 76 10.38 4.46 -5.19
C LYS A 76 11.85 4.68 -4.79
N PRO A 77 12.72 3.68 -4.92
CA PRO A 77 14.16 3.84 -4.66
C PRO A 77 14.88 4.61 -5.78
N TYR A 78 14.27 4.68 -6.97
CA TYR A 78 14.82 5.33 -8.15
C TYR A 78 14.17 6.70 -8.40
N GLY A 79 14.93 7.61 -9.02
CA GLY A 79 14.47 8.96 -9.34
C GLY A 79 13.30 9.01 -10.33
N GLU A 80 12.74 10.21 -10.50
CA GLU A 80 11.61 10.46 -11.40
C GLU A 80 11.86 9.91 -12.82
N GLY A 81 10.89 9.15 -13.34
CA GLY A 81 10.89 8.64 -14.71
C GLY A 81 11.20 7.15 -14.87
N MET A 82 11.79 6.48 -13.88
CA MET A 82 12.08 5.05 -13.96
C MET A 82 11.16 4.25 -13.04
N SER A 83 10.02 3.80 -13.58
CA SER A 83 9.04 2.98 -12.87
C SER A 83 8.71 1.78 -13.74
N ILE A 84 9.72 0.97 -14.06
CA ILE A 84 9.56 -0.26 -14.83
C ILE A 84 9.89 -1.42 -13.90
N CYS A 85 9.08 -2.47 -13.95
CA CYS A 85 9.34 -3.70 -13.22
C CYS A 85 10.46 -4.49 -13.93
N ASP A 86 11.59 -4.72 -13.26
CA ASP A 86 12.71 -5.50 -13.82
C ASP A 86 12.34 -6.95 -14.14
N PHE A 87 11.26 -7.46 -13.56
CA PHE A 87 10.81 -8.84 -13.78
C PHE A 87 9.92 -8.98 -15.02
N CYS A 88 8.98 -8.06 -15.27
CA CYS A 88 7.99 -8.17 -16.36
C CYS A 88 8.08 -7.05 -17.41
N SER A 89 9.00 -6.11 -17.24
CA SER A 89 9.24 -4.95 -18.12
C SER A 89 8.03 -4.03 -18.32
N LYS A 90 7.05 -4.08 -17.42
CA LYS A 90 5.86 -3.21 -17.44
C LYS A 90 6.06 -1.98 -16.55
N LYS A 91 5.38 -0.90 -16.89
CA LYS A 91 5.33 0.31 -16.06
C LYS A 91 4.59 0.02 -14.74
N LEU A 92 5.17 0.47 -13.63
CA LEU A 92 4.63 0.50 -12.27
C LEU A 92 3.81 1.76 -12.03
#